data_AF-A0A1M2VQW7-F1
#
_entry.id   AF-A0A1M2VQW7-F1
#
_cell.length_a   1.000
_cell.length_b   1.000
_cell.length_c   1.000
_cell.angle_alpha   90.00
_cell.angle_beta   90.00
_cell.angle_gamma   90.00
#
_symmetry.space_group_name_H-M   'P 1'
#
loop_
_entity.id
_entity.type
_entity.pdbx_description
1 polymer ?
#
loop_
_entity_poly.entity_id
_entity_poly.type
_entity_poly.pdbx_seq_one_letter_code
_entity_poly.pdbx_strand_id
1 'polypeptide(L)'
;MRALLVKYKQPLTSEAFAIAFRKIMLHWVQKVMGPRPPDSTASLLAGLKSWTCNCDVCPPVRNFLTAKPEESNSWTRIGAPKRRHLETFLSKYAKQIATFAMIRSTPQGITVTKTKAMVGPAKWAHGQAEGKKLLRSISANQHELQAVLGPDYARIVAGLEGRSMGLAANIANVAATAPVASGSSTMPAMQPVPQGVLHTTGATPAAAAVAATAVSSHPTSMPNAAPMGVAATHVSSVLSTSAPSSKRVDDAEHAQRKRRKRTYDEQDVIDLT
;
A
#
# COMPACT_ATOMS: atom_id res chain seq x y z
N MET A 1 18.40 2.82 -10.96
CA MET A 1 18.66 3.59 -12.20
C MET A 1 20.09 4.11 -12.30
N ARG A 2 20.69 4.65 -11.23
CA ARG A 2 22.09 5.11 -11.24
C ARG A 2 23.09 4.08 -11.79
N ALA A 3 22.94 2.80 -11.42
CA ALA A 3 23.78 1.71 -11.94
C ALA A 3 23.77 1.60 -13.47
N LEU A 4 22.64 1.87 -14.13
CA LEU A 4 22.57 1.87 -15.60
C LEU A 4 23.34 3.05 -16.19
N LEU A 5 23.19 4.25 -15.62
CA LEU A 5 23.93 5.43 -16.08
C LEU A 5 25.45 5.25 -15.94
N VAL A 6 25.89 4.65 -14.83
CA VAL A 6 27.30 4.29 -14.62
C VAL A 6 27.76 3.28 -15.68
N LYS A 7 26.96 2.24 -15.96
CA LYS A 7 27.27 1.24 -16.99
C LYS A 7 27.43 1.86 -18.38
N TYR A 8 26.60 2.85 -18.73
CA TYR A 8 26.63 3.53 -20.03
C TYR A 8 27.50 4.79 -20.05
N LYS A 9 28.24 5.09 -18.96
CA LYS A 9 29.06 6.30 -18.81
C LYS A 9 28.29 7.61 -19.11
N GLN A 10 26.98 7.63 -18.85
CA GLN A 10 26.15 8.81 -19.04
C GLN A 10 26.08 9.63 -17.75
N PRO A 11 26.27 10.95 -17.79
CA PRO A 11 26.08 11.78 -16.62
C PRO A 11 24.61 11.79 -16.20
N LEU A 12 24.36 11.90 -14.89
CA LEU A 12 23.01 12.04 -14.32
C LEU A 12 22.29 13.29 -14.86
N THR A 13 23.05 14.31 -15.23
CA THR A 13 22.57 15.57 -15.81
C THR A 13 22.41 15.51 -17.32
N SER A 14 22.61 14.35 -17.97
CA SER A 14 22.34 14.22 -19.40
C SER A 14 20.88 14.57 -19.69
N GLU A 15 20.67 15.40 -20.70
CA GLU A 15 19.36 15.98 -21.02
C GLU A 15 18.30 14.89 -21.25
N ALA A 16 18.65 13.86 -22.03
CA ALA A 16 17.74 12.75 -22.33
C ALA A 16 17.26 12.03 -21.06
N PHE A 17 18.17 11.74 -20.13
CA PHE A 17 17.80 11.11 -18.85
C PHE A 17 16.99 12.06 -17.97
N ALA A 18 17.42 13.32 -17.85
CA ALA A 18 16.75 14.33 -17.04
C ALA A 18 15.29 14.53 -17.49
N ILE A 19 15.04 14.64 -18.79
CA ILE A 19 13.67 14.78 -19.35
C ILE A 19 12.85 13.52 -19.05
N ALA A 20 13.38 12.33 -19.32
CA ALA A 20 12.66 11.08 -19.11
C ALA A 20 12.31 10.89 -17.63
N PHE A 21 13.28 11.09 -16.73
CA PHE A 21 13.08 10.91 -15.31
C PHE A 21 12.08 11.91 -14.73
N ARG A 22 12.16 13.19 -15.15
CA ARG A 22 11.20 14.22 -14.76
C ARG A 22 9.78 13.88 -15.16
N LYS A 23 9.57 13.40 -16.40
CA LYS A 23 8.26 12.94 -16.89
C LYS A 23 7.73 11.77 -16.06
N ILE A 24 8.59 10.78 -15.75
CA ILE A 24 8.23 9.64 -14.89
C ILE A 24 7.78 10.13 -13.51
N MET A 25 8.53 11.04 -12.89
CA MET A 25 8.19 11.55 -11.56
C MET A 25 6.91 12.39 -11.54
N LEU A 26 6.69 13.24 -12.55
CA LEU A 26 5.42 13.96 -12.70
C LEU A 26 4.24 12.99 -12.86
N HIS A 27 4.40 11.99 -13.71
CA HIS A 27 3.38 10.97 -13.93
C HIS A 27 3.13 10.13 -12.67
N TRP A 28 4.17 9.81 -11.91
CA TRP A 28 4.07 9.10 -10.63
C TRP A 28 3.19 9.87 -9.65
N VAL A 29 3.49 11.15 -9.43
CA VAL A 29 2.70 12.00 -8.53
C VAL A 29 1.25 12.12 -9.01
N GLN A 30 1.02 12.27 -10.32
CA GLN A 30 -0.33 12.45 -10.87
C GLN A 30 -1.17 11.18 -10.92
N LYS A 31 -0.58 10.03 -11.27
CA LYS A 31 -1.32 8.80 -11.59
C LYS A 31 -1.16 7.71 -10.54
N VAL A 32 0.01 7.59 -9.92
CA VAL A 32 0.26 6.55 -8.91
C VAL A 32 -0.20 7.02 -7.54
N MET A 33 0.18 8.24 -7.14
CA MET A 33 -0.29 8.80 -5.88
C MET A 33 -1.71 9.36 -5.99
N GLY A 34 -1.99 10.11 -7.06
CA GLY A 34 -3.27 10.78 -7.22
C GLY A 34 -3.51 11.86 -6.15
N PRO A 35 -4.76 12.31 -5.98
CA PRO A 35 -5.12 13.29 -4.96
C PRO A 35 -4.79 12.79 -3.55
N ARG A 36 -4.29 13.67 -2.69
CA ARG A 36 -4.06 13.36 -1.28
C ARG A 36 -5.42 13.05 -0.62
N PRO A 37 -5.57 11.91 0.05
CA PRO A 37 -6.78 11.60 0.79
C PRO A 37 -6.90 12.48 2.05
N PRO A 38 -8.11 12.68 2.59
CA PRO A 38 -8.32 13.50 3.78
C PRO A 38 -7.58 12.93 5.01
N ASP A 39 -7.15 13.82 5.90
CA ASP A 39 -6.37 13.48 7.11
C ASP A 39 -7.19 12.80 8.23
N SER A 40 -8.42 12.37 7.94
CA SER A 40 -9.31 11.68 8.89
C SER A 40 -8.74 10.34 9.39
N THR A 41 -7.74 9.79 8.70
CA THR A 41 -7.09 8.51 9.07
C THR A 41 -6.40 8.52 10.42
N ALA A 42 -5.92 9.67 10.90
CA ALA A 42 -5.24 9.74 12.19
C ALA A 42 -6.15 9.31 13.34
N SER A 43 -7.42 9.70 13.28
CA SER A 43 -8.45 9.30 14.25
C SER A 43 -8.75 7.80 14.17
N LEU A 44 -8.87 7.26 12.95
CA LEU A 44 -9.15 5.85 12.70
C LEU A 44 -8.00 4.94 13.19
N LEU A 45 -6.76 5.42 13.12
CA LEU A 45 -5.56 4.69 13.57
C LEU A 45 -5.33 4.78 15.09
N ALA A 46 -6.04 5.65 15.82
CA ALA A 46 -5.86 5.79 17.26
C ALA A 46 -6.19 4.49 18.02
N GLY A 47 -7.27 3.80 17.64
CA GLY A 47 -7.62 2.50 18.22
C GLY A 47 -6.52 1.45 18.02
N LEU A 48 -5.87 1.46 16.85
CA LEU A 48 -4.81 0.51 16.53
C LEU A 48 -3.54 0.73 17.37
N LYS A 49 -3.25 1.98 17.79
CA LYS A 49 -2.12 2.28 18.68
C LYS A 49 -2.25 1.63 20.06
N SER A 50 -3.49 1.42 20.53
CA SER A 50 -3.77 0.74 21.80
C SER A 50 -3.68 -0.80 21.71
N TRP A 51 -3.55 -1.36 20.51
CA TRP A 51 -3.30 -2.79 20.32
C TRP A 51 -1.83 -3.10 20.66
N THR A 52 -1.57 -3.62 21.86
CA THR A 52 -0.21 -3.90 22.38
C THR A 52 0.23 -5.38 22.29
N CYS A 53 -0.65 -6.30 21.92
CA CYS A 53 -0.29 -7.73 21.84
C CYS A 53 0.83 -8.02 20.83
N ASN A 54 1.82 -8.82 21.26
CA ASN A 54 3.00 -9.20 20.50
C ASN A 54 3.06 -10.71 20.19
N CYS A 55 1.90 -11.37 20.14
CA CYS A 55 1.79 -12.74 19.65
C CYS A 55 2.37 -12.87 18.23
N ASP A 56 2.83 -14.04 17.80
CA ASP A 56 3.48 -14.24 16.49
C ASP A 56 2.64 -13.77 15.28
N VAL A 57 1.31 -13.84 15.38
CA VAL A 57 0.39 -13.40 14.30
C VAL A 57 -0.03 -11.93 14.41
N CYS A 58 0.16 -11.28 15.55
CA CYS A 58 -0.37 -9.95 15.82
C CYS A 58 0.40 -8.81 15.12
N PRO A 59 1.76 -8.73 15.18
CA PRO A 59 2.53 -7.72 14.46
C PRO A 59 2.35 -7.74 12.94
N PRO A 60 2.32 -8.91 12.25
CA PRO A 60 2.05 -8.93 10.81
C PRO A 60 0.70 -8.33 10.42
N VAL A 61 -0.35 -8.60 11.20
CA VAL A 61 -1.70 -8.03 10.97
C VAL A 61 -1.70 -6.53 11.22
N ARG A 62 -1.09 -6.05 12.32
CA ARG A 62 -0.95 -4.61 12.59
C ARG A 62 -0.19 -3.90 11.46
N ASN A 63 0.95 -4.45 11.04
CA ASN A 63 1.75 -3.92 9.94
C ASN A 63 0.99 -3.92 8.61
N PHE A 64 0.18 -4.96 8.36
CA PHE A 64 -0.72 -4.97 7.22
C PHE A 64 -1.69 -3.80 7.28
N LEU A 65 -2.37 -3.58 8.41
CA LEU A 65 -3.35 -2.50 8.56
C LEU A 65 -2.71 -1.10 8.39
N THR A 66 -1.49 -0.89 8.89
CA THR A 66 -0.84 0.44 8.87
C THR A 66 -0.03 0.75 7.62
N ALA A 67 0.73 -0.21 7.08
CA ALA A 67 1.81 0.09 6.13
C ALA A 67 1.59 -0.50 4.72
N LYS A 68 0.77 -1.53 4.61
CA LYS A 68 0.62 -2.29 3.36
C LYS A 68 -0.45 -1.68 2.44
N PRO A 69 -0.20 -1.51 1.13
CA PRO A 69 -1.18 -0.94 0.20
C PRO A 69 -2.31 -1.92 -0.18
N GLU A 70 -2.13 -3.21 0.09
CA GLU A 70 -3.08 -4.25 -0.27
C GLU A 70 -4.40 -4.11 0.51
N GLU A 71 -5.51 -4.34 -0.18
CA GLU A 71 -6.85 -4.23 0.39
C GLU A 71 -7.17 -5.38 1.34
N SER A 72 -6.72 -6.59 1.00
CA SER A 72 -6.94 -7.78 1.83
C SER A 72 -5.65 -8.58 1.97
N ASN A 73 -5.48 -9.23 3.12
CA ASN A 73 -4.43 -10.21 3.33
C ASN A 73 -4.98 -11.41 4.11
N SER A 74 -4.45 -12.59 3.81
CA SER A 74 -4.92 -13.86 4.34
C SER A 74 -3.82 -14.56 5.12
N TRP A 75 -4.13 -14.95 6.35
CA TRP A 75 -3.27 -15.77 7.20
C TRP A 75 -3.87 -17.17 7.29
N THR A 76 -3.40 -18.05 6.42
CA THR A 76 -3.86 -19.45 6.35
C THR A 76 -3.19 -20.30 7.43
N ARG A 77 -3.85 -21.39 7.82
CA ARG A 77 -3.33 -22.43 8.73
C ARG A 77 -2.78 -21.92 10.08
N ILE A 78 -3.25 -20.78 10.61
CA ILE A 78 -2.84 -20.25 11.93
C ILE A 78 -3.45 -21.02 13.11
N GLY A 79 -4.49 -21.82 12.86
CA GLY A 79 -5.17 -22.61 13.88
C GLY A 79 -6.25 -21.83 14.63
N ALA A 80 -7.18 -22.57 15.24
CA ALA A 80 -8.36 -21.98 15.89
C ALA A 80 -8.04 -21.03 17.07
N PRO A 81 -7.08 -21.33 17.96
CA PRO A 81 -6.76 -20.43 19.09
C PRO A 81 -6.26 -19.06 18.62
N LYS A 82 -5.29 -19.04 17.69
CA LYS A 82 -4.71 -17.80 17.15
C LYS A 82 -5.72 -17.01 16.32
N ARG A 83 -6.56 -17.68 15.54
CA ARG A 83 -7.68 -17.04 14.84
C ARG A 83 -8.61 -16.32 15.80
N ARG A 84 -9.15 -17.01 16.83
CA ARG A 84 -10.06 -16.40 17.83
C ARG A 84 -9.42 -15.21 18.54
N HIS A 85 -8.13 -15.32 18.83
CA HIS A 85 -7.36 -14.22 19.39
C HIS A 85 -7.36 -13.00 18.45
N LEU A 86 -7.00 -13.17 17.18
CA LEU A 86 -7.02 -12.08 16.20
C LEU A 86 -8.42 -11.46 16.03
N GLU A 87 -9.48 -12.28 15.96
CA GLU A 87 -10.85 -11.78 15.84
C GLU A 87 -11.25 -10.87 17.00
N THR A 88 -10.86 -11.24 18.22
CA THR A 88 -11.11 -10.43 19.44
C THR A 88 -10.42 -9.07 19.34
N PHE A 89 -9.13 -9.06 18.94
CA PHE A 89 -8.37 -7.82 18.82
C PHE A 89 -8.82 -6.96 17.64
N LEU A 90 -9.16 -7.57 16.49
CA LEU A 90 -9.70 -6.86 15.34
C LEU A 90 -11.04 -6.20 15.67
N SER A 91 -11.93 -6.93 16.37
CA SER A 91 -13.22 -6.40 16.80
C SER A 91 -13.08 -5.26 17.81
N LYS A 92 -12.08 -5.33 18.70
CA LYS A 92 -11.83 -4.33 19.74
C LYS A 92 -11.14 -3.07 19.21
N TYR A 93 -10.10 -3.22 18.39
CA TYR A 93 -9.19 -2.12 18.04
C TYR A 93 -9.27 -1.68 16.57
N ALA A 94 -9.80 -2.53 15.68
CA ALA A 94 -9.75 -2.32 14.24
C ALA A 94 -11.12 -2.31 13.55
N LYS A 95 -12.24 -2.32 14.29
CA LYS A 95 -13.61 -2.41 13.75
C LYS A 95 -13.93 -1.34 12.70
N GLN A 96 -13.37 -0.13 12.83
CA GLN A 96 -13.61 0.97 11.90
C GLN A 96 -12.72 0.92 10.64
N ILE A 97 -11.58 0.22 10.72
CA ILE A 97 -10.55 0.22 9.67
C ILE A 97 -10.47 -1.08 8.89
N ALA A 98 -11.03 -2.17 9.42
CA ALA A 98 -11.02 -3.46 8.78
C ALA A 98 -12.24 -4.32 9.12
N THR A 99 -12.58 -5.20 8.19
CA THR A 99 -13.45 -6.36 8.38
C THR A 99 -12.61 -7.62 8.29
N PHE A 100 -13.16 -8.75 8.74
CA PHE A 100 -12.47 -10.03 8.66
C PHE A 100 -13.44 -11.17 8.36
N ALA A 101 -12.93 -12.21 7.72
CA ALA A 101 -13.65 -13.45 7.42
C ALA A 101 -12.80 -14.66 7.81
N MET A 102 -13.44 -15.68 8.39
CA MET A 102 -12.78 -16.95 8.69
C MET A 102 -12.54 -17.73 7.41
N ILE A 103 -11.33 -18.28 7.26
CA ILE A 103 -11.01 -19.28 6.23
C ILE A 103 -11.32 -20.66 6.82
N ARG A 104 -12.34 -21.32 6.27
CA ARG A 104 -12.80 -22.66 6.69
C ARG A 104 -11.86 -23.76 6.17
N SER A 105 -10.64 -23.79 6.69
CA SER A 105 -9.64 -24.83 6.42
C SER A 105 -9.22 -25.53 7.72
N THR A 106 -8.54 -26.66 7.59
CA THR A 106 -7.89 -27.34 8.73
C THR A 106 -6.38 -27.39 8.50
N PRO A 107 -5.57 -26.64 9.26
CA PRO A 107 -5.93 -25.68 10.32
C PRO A 107 -6.64 -24.41 9.79
N GLN A 108 -7.43 -23.76 10.65
CA GLN A 108 -8.21 -22.57 10.31
C GLN A 108 -7.33 -21.35 9.98
N GLY A 109 -7.85 -20.44 9.16
CA GLY A 109 -7.23 -19.17 8.81
C GLY A 109 -8.16 -17.96 9.00
N ILE A 110 -7.64 -16.77 8.70
CA ILE A 110 -8.40 -15.52 8.69
C ILE A 110 -7.97 -14.65 7.51
N THR A 111 -8.94 -14.04 6.84
CA THR A 111 -8.73 -12.99 5.84
C THR A 111 -9.14 -11.67 6.49
N VAL A 112 -8.25 -10.68 6.46
CA VAL A 112 -8.51 -9.32 6.95
C VAL A 112 -8.57 -8.40 5.75
N THR A 113 -9.65 -7.64 5.65
CA THR A 113 -9.92 -6.71 4.55
C THR A 113 -10.04 -5.31 5.10
N LYS A 114 -9.27 -4.37 4.56
CA LYS A 114 -9.34 -2.95 4.93
C LYS A 114 -10.66 -2.35 4.46
N THR A 115 -11.21 -1.42 5.24
CA THR A 115 -12.32 -0.60 4.76
C THR A 115 -11.84 0.33 3.65
N LYS A 116 -12.74 0.70 2.73
CA LYS A 116 -12.42 1.60 1.60
C LYS A 116 -11.82 2.94 2.06
N ALA A 117 -12.24 3.42 3.24
CA ALA A 117 -11.70 4.62 3.87
C ALA A 117 -10.19 4.51 4.18
N MET A 118 -9.66 3.30 4.38
CA MET A 118 -8.25 3.06 4.69
C MET A 118 -7.41 2.70 3.48
N VAL A 119 -8.01 2.10 2.44
CA VAL A 119 -7.28 1.64 1.24
C VAL A 119 -6.64 2.82 0.51
N GLY A 120 -7.39 3.91 0.29
CA GLY A 120 -6.88 5.11 -0.40
C GLY A 120 -5.65 5.71 0.29
N PRO A 121 -5.74 6.07 1.58
CA PRO A 121 -4.60 6.53 2.36
C PRO A 121 -3.41 5.58 2.39
N ALA A 122 -3.64 4.27 2.55
CA ALA A 122 -2.56 3.29 2.57
C ALA A 122 -1.84 3.23 1.22
N LYS A 123 -2.58 3.20 0.10
CA LYS A 123 -2.00 3.24 -1.25
C LYS A 123 -1.25 4.55 -1.50
N TRP A 124 -1.80 5.68 -1.08
CA TRP A 124 -1.17 6.98 -1.22
C TRP A 124 0.15 7.05 -0.45
N ALA A 125 0.16 6.66 0.83
CA ALA A 125 1.37 6.64 1.66
C ALA A 125 2.43 5.68 1.12
N HIS A 126 2.02 4.51 0.61
CA HIS A 126 2.92 3.59 -0.05
C HIS A 126 3.53 4.19 -1.32
N GLY A 127 2.71 4.78 -2.20
CA GLY A 127 3.16 5.45 -3.41
C GLY A 127 4.08 6.64 -3.12
N GLN A 128 3.82 7.38 -2.05
CA GLN A 128 4.71 8.43 -1.54
C GLN A 128 6.07 7.87 -1.13
N ALA A 129 6.09 6.79 -0.33
CA ALA A 129 7.32 6.18 0.15
C ALA A 129 8.18 5.64 -1.00
N GLU A 130 7.56 4.94 -1.97
CA GLU A 130 8.25 4.45 -3.17
C GLU A 130 8.71 5.59 -4.08
N GLY A 131 7.93 6.66 -4.26
CA GLY A 131 8.35 7.85 -5.02
C GLY A 131 9.57 8.54 -4.39
N LYS A 132 9.58 8.71 -3.06
CA LYS A 132 10.74 9.25 -2.33
C LYS A 132 11.95 8.33 -2.40
N LYS A 133 11.75 7.01 -2.38
CA LYS A 133 12.81 6.01 -2.54
C LYS A 133 13.39 6.05 -3.97
N LEU A 134 12.54 6.23 -4.98
CA LEU A 134 12.94 6.38 -6.37
C LEU A 134 13.83 7.63 -6.56
N LEU A 135 13.44 8.78 -6.00
CA LEU A 135 14.29 9.99 -5.98
C LEU A 135 15.66 9.71 -5.34
N ARG A 136 15.67 9.13 -4.13
CA ARG A 136 16.90 8.80 -3.40
C ARG A 136 17.80 7.81 -4.15
N SER A 137 17.23 6.95 -5.00
CA SER A 137 18.00 5.97 -5.79
C SER A 137 18.85 6.60 -6.90
N ILE A 138 18.61 7.87 -7.23
CA ILE A 138 19.38 8.65 -8.21
C ILE A 138 20.45 9.45 -7.48
N SER A 139 20.03 10.26 -6.52
CA SER A 139 20.93 11.01 -5.67
C SER A 139 20.35 11.24 -4.27
N ALA A 140 21.23 11.22 -3.27
CA ALA A 140 20.93 11.69 -1.93
C ALA A 140 21.11 13.22 -1.79
N ASN A 141 21.82 13.84 -2.74
CA ASN A 141 22.09 15.28 -2.73
C ASN A 141 20.92 16.05 -3.37
N GLN A 142 20.37 16.99 -2.61
CA GLN A 142 19.25 17.82 -3.05
C GLN A 142 19.59 18.67 -4.28
N HIS A 143 20.81 19.23 -4.33
CA HIS A 143 21.24 20.06 -5.46
C HIS A 143 21.36 19.25 -6.76
N GLU A 144 21.83 18.00 -6.68
CA GLU A 144 21.87 17.10 -7.84
C GLU A 144 20.46 16.76 -8.33
N LEU A 145 19.52 16.45 -7.42
CA LEU A 145 18.13 16.20 -7.79
C LEU A 145 17.49 17.43 -8.44
N GLN A 146 17.78 18.62 -7.95
CA GLN A 146 17.30 19.87 -8.55
C GLN A 146 17.89 20.09 -9.94
N ALA A 147 19.17 19.80 -10.15
CA ALA A 147 19.80 19.88 -11.48
C ALA A 147 19.16 18.89 -12.48
N VAL A 148 18.84 17.67 -12.04
CA VAL A 148 18.21 16.64 -12.89
C VAL A 148 16.74 16.97 -13.19
N LEU A 149 15.97 17.35 -12.17
CA LEU A 149 14.53 17.62 -12.31
C LEU A 149 14.23 19.02 -12.87
N GLY A 150 15.20 19.94 -12.77
CA GLY A 150 15.10 21.29 -13.31
C GLY A 150 13.89 22.06 -12.74
N PRO A 151 13.15 22.80 -13.59
CA PRO A 151 12.02 23.62 -13.17
C PRO A 151 10.89 22.85 -12.44
N ASP A 152 10.70 21.56 -12.73
CA ASP A 152 9.64 20.76 -12.11
C ASP A 152 10.02 20.20 -10.73
N TYR A 153 11.26 20.40 -10.27
CA TYR A 153 11.74 19.91 -8.98
C TYR A 153 10.79 20.27 -7.83
N ALA A 154 10.49 21.57 -7.67
CA ALA A 154 9.66 22.07 -6.58
C ALA A 154 8.23 21.48 -6.64
N ARG A 155 7.69 21.32 -7.85
CA ARG A 155 6.36 20.76 -8.07
C ARG A 155 6.30 19.26 -7.73
N ILE A 156 7.30 18.48 -8.14
CA ILE A 156 7.38 17.06 -7.83
C ILE A 156 7.54 16.85 -6.32
N VAL A 157 8.42 17.61 -5.67
CA VAL A 157 8.64 17.51 -4.21
C VAL A 157 7.38 17.91 -3.45
N ALA A 158 6.74 19.01 -3.82
CA ALA A 158 5.46 19.43 -3.21
C ALA A 158 4.38 18.35 -3.36
N GLY A 159 4.26 17.75 -4.55
CA GLY A 159 3.31 16.66 -4.79
C GLY A 159 3.63 15.39 -3.98
N LEU A 160 4.91 15.02 -3.87
CA LEU A 160 5.36 13.94 -3.00
C LEU A 160 5.14 14.23 -1.52
N GLU A 161 5.10 15.48 -1.09
CA GLU A 161 4.74 15.86 0.28
C GLU A 161 3.22 15.91 0.51
N GLY A 162 2.44 15.69 -0.56
CA GLY A 162 0.99 15.79 -0.50
C GLY A 162 0.49 17.22 -0.40
N ARG A 163 1.30 18.20 -0.81
CA ARG A 163 0.83 19.56 -1.09
C ARG A 163 0.13 19.53 -2.44
N SER A 164 -1.01 20.21 -2.54
CA SER A 164 -1.73 20.32 -3.81
C SER A 164 -0.80 20.98 -4.83
N MET A 165 -0.42 20.23 -5.87
CA MET A 165 0.23 20.82 -7.03
C MET A 165 -0.81 21.77 -7.59
N GLY A 166 -0.61 23.09 -7.50
CA GLY A 166 -1.54 24.14 -7.95
C GLY A 166 -1.82 24.15 -9.45
N LEU A 167 -2.06 22.99 -10.05
CA LEU A 167 -2.45 22.76 -11.44
C LEU A 167 -3.74 23.47 -11.83
N ALA A 168 -4.54 23.91 -10.86
CA ALA A 168 -5.66 24.80 -11.11
C ALA A 168 -5.23 26.17 -11.67
N ALA A 169 -4.00 26.64 -11.39
CA ALA A 169 -3.58 27.98 -11.76
C ALA A 169 -3.17 28.13 -13.25
N ASN A 170 -2.81 27.05 -13.95
CA ASN A 170 -2.29 27.15 -15.33
C ASN A 170 -3.33 26.93 -16.44
N ILE A 171 -4.56 26.48 -16.12
CA ILE A 171 -5.63 26.39 -17.12
C ILE A 171 -6.34 27.76 -17.28
N ALA A 172 -6.31 28.60 -16.24
CA ALA A 172 -6.89 29.94 -16.31
C ALA A 172 -6.09 30.93 -17.18
N ASN A 173 -4.79 30.69 -17.41
CA ASN A 173 -3.94 31.66 -18.12
C ASN A 173 -3.86 31.46 -19.65
N VAL A 174 -4.50 30.41 -20.18
CA VAL A 174 -4.62 30.21 -21.65
C VAL A 174 -5.94 30.79 -22.19
N ALA A 175 -6.91 31.07 -21.31
CA ALA A 175 -8.18 31.70 -21.71
C ALA A 175 -8.15 33.25 -21.69
N ALA A 176 -7.06 33.88 -21.21
CA ALA A 176 -6.96 35.33 -21.06
C ALA A 176 -6.30 36.06 -22.26
N THR A 177 -5.89 35.33 -23.30
CA THR A 177 -5.38 35.90 -24.56
C THR A 177 -6.28 35.48 -25.72
N ALA A 178 -7.58 35.69 -25.58
CA ALA A 178 -8.42 35.89 -26.77
C ALA A 178 -8.02 37.26 -27.37
N PRO A 179 -7.51 37.33 -28.62
CA PRO A 179 -7.35 38.60 -29.30
C PRO A 179 -8.72 39.24 -29.43
N VAL A 180 -8.85 40.46 -28.91
CA VAL A 180 -10.04 41.29 -29.06
C VAL A 180 -10.14 41.67 -30.54
N ALA A 181 -10.83 40.84 -31.33
CA ALA A 181 -11.23 41.20 -32.67
C ALA A 181 -12.32 42.28 -32.54
N SER A 182 -11.93 43.53 -32.75
CA SER A 182 -12.87 44.61 -33.03
C SER A 182 -13.64 44.26 -34.30
N GLY A 183 -14.92 43.94 -34.15
CA GLY A 183 -15.83 43.67 -35.24
C GLY A 183 -17.24 44.08 -34.84
N SER A 184 -17.57 45.34 -35.14
CA SER A 184 -18.95 45.83 -35.19
C SER A 184 -19.82 44.92 -36.06
N SER A 185 -21.01 44.56 -35.59
CA SER A 185 -22.28 44.72 -36.32
C SER A 185 -23.49 44.23 -35.52
N THR A 186 -24.23 45.21 -35.04
CA THR A 186 -25.70 45.34 -34.96
C THR A 186 -26.56 44.20 -35.54
N MET A 187 -27.47 43.64 -34.74
CA MET A 187 -28.95 43.76 -34.91
C MET A 187 -29.71 42.99 -33.80
N PRO A 188 -30.92 43.45 -33.42
CA PRO A 188 -31.71 42.90 -32.32
C PRO A 188 -32.76 41.90 -32.83
N ALA A 189 -33.15 40.92 -32.01
CA ALA A 189 -34.40 40.18 -32.21
C ALA A 189 -35.00 39.74 -30.88
N MET A 190 -36.17 40.30 -30.60
CA MET A 190 -37.16 39.88 -29.62
C MET A 190 -37.44 38.38 -29.72
N GLN A 191 -37.71 37.71 -28.58
CA GLN A 191 -39.07 37.23 -28.23
C GLN A 191 -39.08 36.40 -26.92
N PRO A 192 -40.27 36.18 -26.32
CA PRO A 192 -40.47 36.17 -24.87
C PRO A 192 -40.83 34.80 -24.26
N VAL A 193 -40.69 34.76 -22.92
CA VAL A 193 -41.46 34.10 -21.83
C VAL A 193 -42.67 33.22 -22.25
N PRO A 194 -42.91 32.06 -21.62
CA PRO A 194 -43.86 32.02 -20.50
C PRO A 194 -43.47 31.15 -19.28
N GLN A 195 -43.90 31.65 -18.13
CA GLN A 195 -44.04 30.97 -16.84
C GLN A 195 -45.14 29.88 -16.90
N GLY A 196 -44.99 28.82 -16.10
CA GLY A 196 -46.04 27.83 -15.78
C GLY A 196 -45.62 27.00 -14.55
N VAL A 197 -46.10 27.33 -13.33
CA VAL A 197 -47.24 26.69 -12.60
C VAL A 197 -46.92 25.23 -12.23
N LEU A 198 -46.52 24.94 -10.98
CA LEU A 198 -47.32 24.61 -9.77
C LEU A 198 -47.88 23.16 -9.72
N HIS A 199 -47.72 22.55 -8.53
CA HIS A 199 -48.29 21.30 -8.01
C HIS A 199 -47.71 19.99 -8.58
N THR A 200 -47.30 19.01 -7.77
CA THR A 200 -48.26 18.08 -7.14
C THR A 200 -47.63 17.28 -6.00
N THR A 201 -48.47 17.08 -5.00
CA THR A 201 -48.43 16.23 -3.82
C THR A 201 -47.98 14.77 -4.01
N GLY A 202 -47.24 14.28 -3.00
CA GLY A 202 -47.43 13.01 -2.28
C GLY A 202 -47.71 11.70 -3.05
N ALA A 203 -46.88 10.69 -2.79
CA ALA A 203 -47.35 9.32 -2.58
C ALA A 203 -46.23 8.44 -1.98
N THR A 204 -46.47 7.99 -0.76
CA THR A 204 -45.89 6.81 -0.12
C THR A 204 -46.38 5.54 -0.85
N PRO A 205 -45.51 4.54 -1.05
CA PRO A 205 -45.91 3.16 -0.75
C PRO A 205 -44.86 2.52 0.16
N ALA A 206 -45.23 2.09 1.36
CA ALA A 206 -45.94 0.84 1.65
C ALA A 206 -45.07 -0.40 1.39
N ALA A 207 -44.85 -1.12 2.48
CA ALA A 207 -44.04 -2.30 2.62
C ALA A 207 -44.42 -3.43 1.65
N ALA A 208 -43.42 -4.03 1.02
CA ALA A 208 -43.50 -5.38 0.50
C ALA A 208 -42.56 -6.26 1.34
N ALA A 209 -43.15 -6.93 2.31
CA ALA A 209 -42.56 -8.09 2.97
C ALA A 209 -42.43 -9.21 1.93
N VAL A 210 -41.22 -9.46 1.46
CA VAL A 210 -40.93 -10.64 0.64
C VAL A 210 -40.42 -11.72 1.59
N ALA A 211 -41.32 -12.63 1.95
CA ALA A 211 -40.99 -13.88 2.62
C ALA A 211 -40.05 -14.68 1.70
N ALA A 212 -38.77 -14.76 2.06
CA ALA A 212 -37.84 -15.68 1.44
C ALA A 212 -38.04 -17.06 2.06
N THR A 213 -38.74 -17.92 1.32
CA THR A 213 -38.88 -19.35 1.58
C THR A 213 -37.51 -19.98 1.74
N ALA A 214 -37.25 -20.55 2.93
CA ALA A 214 -36.08 -21.35 3.20
C ALA A 214 -36.12 -22.63 2.36
N VAL A 215 -35.29 -22.70 1.31
CA VAL A 215 -35.00 -23.97 0.64
C VAL A 215 -33.83 -24.60 1.39
N SER A 216 -34.21 -25.52 2.29
CA SER A 216 -33.31 -26.46 2.95
C SER A 216 -32.78 -27.45 1.92
N SER A 217 -31.55 -27.26 1.45
CA SER A 217 -30.81 -28.29 0.72
C SER A 217 -29.82 -28.96 1.69
N HIS A 218 -30.28 -30.06 2.27
CA HIS A 218 -29.42 -31.09 2.86
C HIS A 218 -28.47 -31.65 1.79
N PRO A 219 -27.14 -31.68 2.00
CA PRO A 219 -26.31 -32.67 1.38
C PRO A 219 -26.36 -33.96 2.20
N THR A 220 -26.91 -34.98 1.55
CA THR A 220 -26.96 -36.39 1.90
C THR A 220 -25.61 -36.89 2.44
N SER A 221 -25.70 -37.44 3.65
CA SER A 221 -24.73 -38.36 4.25
C SER A 221 -24.48 -39.56 3.32
N MET A 222 -23.24 -39.78 2.90
CA MET A 222 -22.79 -41.03 2.29
C MET A 222 -21.79 -41.73 3.22
N PRO A 223 -21.89 -43.06 3.38
CA PRO A 223 -21.16 -43.82 4.38
C PRO A 223 -19.72 -44.17 3.95
N ASN A 224 -18.85 -44.11 4.95
CA ASN A 224 -17.79 -45.06 5.28
C ASN A 224 -17.54 -46.21 4.27
N ALA A 225 -16.37 -46.17 3.61
CA ALA A 225 -15.72 -47.35 3.06
C ALA A 225 -14.21 -47.24 3.33
N ALA A 226 -13.74 -48.07 4.25
CA ALA A 226 -12.32 -48.35 4.44
C ALA A 226 -11.79 -49.21 3.28
N PRO A 227 -10.53 -49.02 2.88
CA PRO A 227 -9.74 -50.13 2.38
C PRO A 227 -8.64 -50.50 3.37
N MET A 228 -8.65 -51.79 3.70
CA MET A 228 -7.58 -52.52 4.37
C MET A 228 -6.28 -52.47 3.55
N GLY A 229 -5.18 -52.74 4.25
CA GLY A 229 -3.83 -52.41 3.82
C GLY A 229 -3.27 -53.19 2.64
N VAL A 230 -2.13 -52.72 2.17
CA VAL A 230 -1.00 -53.58 1.82
C VAL A 230 0.29 -52.83 2.11
N ALA A 231 1.18 -53.49 2.84
CA ALA A 231 2.54 -53.05 3.10
C ALA A 231 3.34 -53.08 1.80
N ALA A 232 4.09 -52.02 1.50
CA ALA A 232 5.11 -52.02 0.48
C ALA A 232 6.40 -51.42 1.05
N THR A 233 7.26 -52.33 1.51
CA THR A 233 8.66 -52.11 1.84
C THR A 233 9.41 -51.87 0.52
N HIS A 234 9.79 -50.62 0.23
CA HIS A 234 10.76 -50.36 -0.84
C HIS A 234 12.11 -49.99 -0.24
N VAL A 235 12.99 -51.00 -0.25
CA VAL A 235 14.44 -50.88 -0.22
C VAL A 235 14.87 -50.14 -1.48
N SER A 236 15.65 -49.06 -1.33
CA SER A 236 16.40 -48.49 -2.45
C SER A 236 17.88 -48.45 -2.08
N SER A 237 18.57 -49.41 -2.69
CA SER A 237 20.00 -49.58 -2.73
C SER A 237 20.67 -48.49 -3.58
N VAL A 238 21.69 -47.89 -2.97
CA VAL A 238 23.02 -47.55 -3.50
C VAL A 238 23.17 -47.23 -4.99
N LEU A 239 23.68 -46.03 -5.28
CA LEU A 239 24.81 -45.88 -6.20
C LEU A 239 25.65 -44.65 -5.82
N SER A 240 26.82 -44.98 -5.29
CA SER A 240 27.94 -44.12 -4.96
C SER A 240 28.57 -43.55 -6.23
N THR A 241 28.86 -42.24 -6.23
CA THR A 241 29.89 -41.65 -7.07
C THR A 241 30.87 -40.91 -6.18
N SER A 242 32.14 -41.19 -6.40
CA SER A 242 33.28 -41.01 -5.52
C SER A 242 34.07 -39.71 -5.74
N ALA A 243 34.55 -39.17 -4.60
CA ALA A 243 35.83 -38.44 -4.36
C ALA A 243 36.00 -36.95 -4.79
N PRO A 244 36.94 -36.18 -4.18
CA PRO A 244 37.86 -36.49 -3.06
C PRO A 244 37.59 -35.61 -1.81
N SER A 245 37.56 -36.16 -0.60
CA SER A 245 38.71 -36.32 0.31
C SER A 245 39.59 -35.06 0.44
N SER A 246 39.17 -34.14 1.32
CA SER A 246 40.05 -33.14 1.91
C SER A 246 40.05 -33.33 3.41
N LYS A 247 41.27 -33.45 3.96
CA LYS A 247 41.61 -33.97 5.28
C LYS A 247 40.95 -33.15 6.40
N ARG A 248 40.32 -33.88 7.34
CA ARG A 248 40.16 -33.42 8.72
C ARG A 248 41.56 -33.28 9.32
N VAL A 249 41.85 -32.09 9.82
CA VAL A 249 42.76 -31.89 10.94
C VAL A 249 41.86 -31.41 12.07
N ASP A 250 41.79 -32.24 13.11
CA ASP A 250 41.32 -31.87 14.43
C ASP A 250 42.11 -30.64 14.89
N ASP A 251 41.43 -29.57 15.25
CA ASP A 251 41.93 -28.67 16.30
C ASP A 251 40.76 -27.98 16.98
N ALA A 252 40.57 -28.37 18.23
CA ALA A 252 39.79 -27.67 19.21
C ALA A 252 40.54 -26.39 19.59
N GLU A 253 40.13 -25.24 19.06
CA GLU A 253 40.66 -23.97 19.58
C GLU A 253 39.65 -22.81 19.54
N HIS A 254 39.35 -22.34 20.75
CA HIS A 254 39.04 -20.96 21.09
C HIS A 254 37.76 -20.30 20.52
N ALA A 255 36.71 -20.48 21.33
CA ALA A 255 35.73 -19.44 21.58
C ALA A 255 36.42 -18.12 22.05
N GLN A 256 36.56 -17.14 21.16
CA GLN A 256 36.65 -15.72 21.55
C GLN A 256 35.92 -14.85 20.52
N ARG A 257 34.58 -14.76 20.67
CA ARG A 257 33.81 -13.63 20.14
C ARG A 257 34.26 -12.37 20.88
N LYS A 258 35.28 -11.69 20.36
CA LYS A 258 35.74 -10.37 20.82
C LYS A 258 34.57 -9.38 20.74
N ARG A 259 33.93 -9.15 21.88
CA ARG A 259 33.04 -8.03 22.16
C ARG A 259 33.84 -6.75 21.91
N ARG A 260 33.64 -6.10 20.76
CA ARG A 260 34.24 -4.80 20.46
C ARG A 260 33.82 -3.83 21.56
N LYS A 261 34.77 -3.42 22.41
CA LYS A 261 34.61 -2.25 23.29
C LYS A 261 34.35 -1.06 22.37
N ARG A 262 33.14 -0.50 22.44
CA ARG A 262 32.90 0.87 21.97
C ARG A 262 33.65 1.76 22.94
N THR A 263 34.68 2.43 22.46
CA THR A 263 35.31 3.55 23.16
C THR A 263 34.23 4.62 23.32
N TYR A 264 33.93 4.96 24.56
CA TYR A 264 33.05 6.08 24.91
C TYR A 264 33.83 7.36 24.63
N ASP A 265 33.26 8.24 23.81
CA ASP A 265 33.83 9.56 23.51
C ASP A 265 33.19 10.56 24.49
N GLU A 266 34.00 11.12 25.39
CA GLU A 266 33.52 12.04 26.45
C GLU A 266 33.03 13.39 25.88
N GLN A 267 33.25 13.67 24.59
CA GLN A 267 32.78 14.91 23.96
C GLN A 267 31.27 14.92 23.64
N ASP A 268 30.56 13.80 23.81
CA ASP A 268 29.13 13.66 23.50
C ASP A 268 28.21 13.86 24.74
N VAL A 269 28.76 14.39 25.85
CA VAL A 269 27.98 14.77 27.03
C VAL A 269 27.35 16.14 26.79
N ILE A 270 26.07 16.13 26.40
CA ILE A 270 25.24 17.34 26.29
C ILE A 270 24.88 17.78 27.72
N ASP A 271 25.49 18.86 28.18
CA ASP A 271 25.05 19.56 29.40
C ASP A 271 23.64 20.12 29.20
N LEU A 272 22.70 19.61 30.01
CA LEU A 272 21.34 20.13 30.13
C LEU A 272 21.27 20.94 31.42
N THR A 273 21.64 22.22 31.34
CA THR A 273 21.33 23.25 32.34
C THR A 273 20.34 24.25 31.78
#